data_AF-A0A925T4M9-F1
#
_entry.id   AF-A0A925T4M9-F1
#
_cell.length_a   1.000
_cell.length_b   1.000
_cell.length_c   1.000
_cell.angle_alpha   90.00
_cell.angle_beta   90.00
_cell.angle_gamma   90.00
#
_symmetry.space_group_name_H-M   'P 1'
#
loop_
_entity.id
_entity.type
_entity.pdbx_description
1 polymer ?
#
loop_
_entity_poly.entity_id
_entity_poly.type
_entity_poly.pdbx_seq_one_letter_code
_entity_poly.pdbx_strand_id
1 'polypeptide(L)'
;MKYILILVLGLALGVGATIFLLGTPRARAVPGARVQAPDPSGDPPATVVVTLGNSFFDGLLGTIFNDLGPPSFQLGSAGAQSAAGEIQKAVFQGGCTNTITLAHEGSNIKTQVQFAGGKVSAPLAFSGSYNLLGNCTQLKGWAATTIELSFDQPKQTLYGRINVEGVNLENVAPFANTFVTVFVRTAIDSRVNPIEILRPQQLQMVLPIKASGGTVKANVKDVRAEVQEGSLRLHITYDFSGTKGHAPQG
;
A
#
# COMPACT_ATOMS: atom_id res chain seq x y z
N MET A 1 -26.79 -26.34 33.31
CA MET A 1 -26.93 -25.16 32.42
C MET A 1 -26.36 -23.86 32.99
N LYS A 2 -26.52 -23.57 34.30
CA LYS A 2 -26.06 -22.32 34.94
C LYS A 2 -24.54 -22.04 34.83
N TYR A 3 -23.71 -23.08 34.88
CA TYR A 3 -22.24 -22.93 34.79
C TYR A 3 -21.70 -22.68 33.37
N ILE A 4 -22.44 -23.10 32.34
CA ILE A 4 -22.05 -22.88 30.94
C ILE A 4 -22.27 -21.39 30.57
N LEU A 5 -23.36 -20.79 31.04
CA LEU A 5 -23.65 -19.37 30.85
C LEU A 5 -22.58 -18.46 31.48
N ILE A 6 -22.10 -18.82 32.68
CA ILE A 6 -21.05 -18.04 33.37
C ILE A 6 -19.71 -18.16 32.62
N LEU A 7 -19.40 -19.33 32.06
CA LEU A 7 -18.17 -19.55 31.29
C LEU A 7 -18.19 -18.78 29.96
N VAL A 8 -19.32 -18.79 29.24
CA VAL A 8 -19.49 -18.02 28.00
C VAL A 8 -19.44 -16.51 28.27
N LEU A 9 -20.04 -16.04 29.36
CA LEU A 9 -20.01 -14.63 29.75
C LEU A 9 -18.58 -14.20 30.15
N GLY A 10 -17.87 -15.03 30.92
CA GLY A 10 -16.47 -14.78 31.29
C GLY A 10 -15.54 -14.75 30.08
N LEU A 11 -15.75 -15.64 29.11
CA LEU A 11 -14.96 -15.68 27.87
C LEU A 11 -15.27 -14.48 26.98
N ALA A 12 -16.54 -14.08 26.84
CA ALA A 12 -16.94 -12.88 26.09
C ALA A 12 -16.36 -11.60 26.70
N LEU A 13 -16.36 -11.48 28.04
CA LEU A 13 -15.77 -10.33 28.74
C LEU A 13 -14.24 -10.32 28.66
N GLY A 14 -13.57 -11.48 28.74
CA GLY A 14 -12.13 -11.59 28.56
C GLY A 14 -11.67 -11.23 27.15
N VAL A 15 -12.41 -11.67 26.13
CA VAL A 15 -12.15 -11.29 24.73
C VAL A 15 -12.43 -9.80 24.49
N GLY A 16 -13.51 -9.25 25.06
CA GLY A 16 -13.81 -7.82 24.95
C GLY A 16 -12.74 -6.93 25.59
N ALA A 17 -12.25 -7.30 26.77
CA ALA A 17 -11.22 -6.54 27.49
C ALA A 17 -9.86 -6.56 26.78
N THR A 18 -9.48 -7.69 26.17
CA THR A 18 -8.21 -7.79 25.43
C THR A 18 -8.23 -6.97 24.15
N ILE A 19 -9.36 -6.92 23.42
CA ILE A 19 -9.50 -6.07 22.22
C ILE A 19 -9.44 -4.57 22.58
N PHE A 20 -10.03 -4.17 23.71
CA PHE A 20 -10.05 -2.78 24.15
C PHE A 20 -8.71 -2.28 24.69
N LEU A 21 -7.97 -3.13 25.42
CA LEU A 21 -6.70 -2.75 26.08
C LEU A 21 -5.47 -2.89 25.17
N LEU A 22 -5.48 -3.80 24.18
CA LEU A 22 -4.32 -4.03 23.31
C LEU A 22 -4.27 -3.17 22.05
N GLY A 23 -5.22 -2.23 21.87
CA GLY A 23 -5.21 -1.20 20.83
C GLY A 23 -4.80 -1.74 19.45
N THR A 24 -5.76 -2.18 18.63
CA THR A 24 -5.48 -2.68 17.28
C THR A 24 -4.46 -1.78 16.58
N PRO A 25 -3.33 -2.31 16.04
CA PRO A 25 -2.33 -1.49 15.37
C PRO A 25 -3.04 -0.67 14.30
N ARG A 26 -3.15 0.64 14.55
CA ARG A 26 -3.85 1.54 13.64
C ARG A 26 -3.01 1.59 12.37
N ALA A 27 -3.55 1.06 11.28
CA ALA A 27 -3.00 1.29 9.95
C ALA A 27 -2.75 2.79 9.80
N ARG A 28 -1.54 3.18 9.38
CA ARG A 28 -1.20 4.61 9.23
C ARG A 28 -2.26 5.29 8.39
N ALA A 29 -2.81 6.39 8.90
CA ALA A 29 -3.72 7.21 8.13
C ALA A 29 -2.96 7.71 6.90
N VAL A 30 -3.54 7.50 5.72
CA VAL A 30 -2.93 7.96 4.47
C VAL A 30 -3.12 9.48 4.41
N PRO A 31 -2.06 10.26 4.17
CA PRO A 31 -2.18 11.71 4.10
C PRO A 31 -3.06 12.16 2.92
N GLY A 32 -3.66 13.33 3.08
CA GLY A 32 -4.45 13.99 2.03
C GLY A 32 -5.90 13.52 1.95
N ALA A 33 -6.61 14.07 0.95
CA ALA A 33 -7.99 13.71 0.65
C ALA A 33 -8.02 12.60 -0.41
N ARG A 34 -9.00 11.69 -0.33
CA ARG A 34 -9.19 10.67 -1.36
C ARG A 34 -9.44 11.33 -2.71
N VAL A 35 -8.73 10.88 -3.74
CA VAL A 35 -8.92 11.34 -5.11
C VAL A 35 -10.32 10.92 -5.59
N GLN A 36 -11.02 11.87 -6.19
CA GLN A 36 -12.38 11.68 -6.66
C GLN A 36 -12.42 11.50 -8.19
N ALA A 37 -13.56 11.03 -8.70
CA ALA A 37 -13.83 11.02 -10.13
C ALA A 37 -13.82 12.46 -10.70
N PRO A 38 -13.50 12.65 -12.00
CA PRO A 38 -13.61 13.94 -12.66
C PRO A 38 -15.02 14.52 -12.58
N ASP A 39 -15.11 15.84 -12.67
CA ASP A 39 -16.40 16.53 -12.67
C ASP A 39 -17.16 16.22 -13.98
N PRO A 40 -18.46 15.86 -13.94
CA PRO A 40 -19.26 15.64 -15.14
C PRO A 40 -19.39 16.88 -16.03
N SER A 41 -19.15 18.09 -15.51
CA SER A 41 -19.13 19.34 -16.28
C SER A 41 -17.84 19.55 -17.09
N GLY A 42 -16.86 18.65 -16.95
CA GLY A 42 -15.59 18.67 -17.68
C GLY A 42 -14.41 19.18 -16.85
N ASP A 43 -13.25 19.24 -17.48
CA ASP A 43 -12.02 19.68 -16.84
C ASP A 43 -12.00 21.21 -16.66
N PRO A 44 -11.66 21.72 -15.46
CA PRO A 44 -11.51 23.15 -15.26
C PRO A 44 -10.32 23.71 -16.09
N PRO A 45 -10.21 25.04 -16.23
CA PRO A 45 -9.02 25.64 -16.81
C PRO A 45 -7.76 25.24 -16.04
N ALA A 46 -6.62 25.20 -16.73
CA ALA A 46 -5.33 24.80 -16.16
C ALA A 46 -5.24 23.31 -15.73
N THR A 47 -6.04 22.43 -16.31
CA THR A 47 -5.94 20.99 -16.10
C THR A 47 -5.07 20.30 -17.15
N VAL A 48 -4.18 19.43 -16.67
CA VAL A 48 -3.38 18.51 -17.48
C VAL A 48 -3.90 17.10 -17.28
N VAL A 49 -4.08 16.35 -18.37
CA VAL A 49 -4.50 14.95 -18.32
C VAL A 49 -3.32 14.05 -18.61
N VAL A 50 -2.99 13.18 -17.66
CA VAL A 50 -1.94 12.16 -17.78
C VAL A 50 -2.60 10.79 -17.84
N THR A 51 -2.25 9.99 -18.85
CA THR A 51 -2.79 8.63 -19.01
C THR A 51 -1.67 7.61 -18.79
N LEU A 52 -1.89 6.69 -17.86
CA LEU A 52 -0.98 5.60 -17.53
C LEU A 52 -1.63 4.27 -17.90
N GLY A 53 -1.05 3.55 -18.88
CA GLY A 53 -1.55 2.24 -19.30
C GLY A 53 -0.95 1.09 -18.49
N ASN A 54 -1.56 -0.10 -18.60
CA ASN A 54 -1.04 -1.33 -17.99
C ASN A 54 0.45 -1.58 -18.32
N SER A 55 0.85 -1.34 -19.57
CA SER A 55 2.21 -1.61 -20.06
C SER A 55 3.30 -0.80 -19.34
N PHE A 56 2.98 0.41 -18.84
CA PHE A 56 3.90 1.20 -18.03
C PHE A 56 4.24 0.46 -16.73
N PHE A 57 3.22 -0.07 -16.05
CA PHE A 57 3.40 -0.79 -14.79
C PHE A 57 3.98 -2.19 -15.01
N ASP A 58 3.65 -2.85 -16.12
CA ASP A 58 4.32 -4.10 -16.52
C ASP A 58 5.83 -3.88 -16.69
N GLY A 59 6.23 -2.80 -17.36
CA GLY A 59 7.64 -2.43 -17.50
C GLY A 59 8.30 -2.15 -16.14
N LEU A 60 7.65 -1.35 -15.30
CA LEU A 60 8.15 -1.02 -13.96
C LEU A 60 8.34 -2.27 -13.09
N LEU A 61 7.31 -3.12 -12.99
CA LEU A 61 7.36 -4.34 -12.20
C LEU A 61 8.39 -5.32 -12.77
N GLY A 62 8.46 -5.44 -14.10
CA GLY A 62 9.48 -6.24 -14.79
C GLY A 62 10.89 -5.80 -14.42
N THR A 63 11.19 -4.50 -14.46
CA THR A 63 12.47 -3.94 -14.00
C THR A 63 12.74 -4.24 -12.53
N ILE A 64 11.75 -4.11 -11.63
CA ILE A 64 11.93 -4.44 -10.22
C ILE A 64 12.33 -5.91 -10.06
N PHE A 65 11.59 -6.83 -10.67
CA PHE A 65 11.86 -8.26 -10.53
C PHE A 65 13.17 -8.69 -11.20
N ASN A 66 13.49 -8.14 -12.37
CA ASN A 66 14.67 -8.55 -13.15
C ASN A 66 15.96 -7.89 -12.65
N ASP A 67 15.92 -6.61 -12.30
CA ASP A 67 17.13 -5.83 -12.03
C ASP A 67 17.40 -5.66 -10.53
N LEU A 68 16.35 -5.58 -9.69
CA LEU A 68 16.48 -5.42 -8.24
C LEU A 68 16.27 -6.73 -7.47
N GLY A 69 15.69 -7.73 -8.12
CA GLY A 69 15.27 -8.99 -7.51
C GLY A 69 13.91 -8.87 -6.80
N PRO A 70 13.29 -10.02 -6.46
CA PRO A 70 11.98 -10.05 -5.83
C PRO A 70 12.01 -9.43 -4.43
N PRO A 71 11.10 -8.51 -4.09
CA PRO A 71 11.07 -7.88 -2.78
C PRO A 71 10.62 -8.87 -1.69
N SER A 72 11.35 -8.88 -0.57
CA SER A 72 11.08 -9.74 0.59
C SER A 72 10.78 -8.91 1.84
N PHE A 73 9.83 -9.40 2.64
CA PHE A 73 9.34 -8.76 3.85
C PHE A 73 9.35 -9.76 5.00
N GLN A 74 9.92 -9.36 6.14
CA GLN A 74 9.82 -10.15 7.37
C GLN A 74 8.38 -10.09 7.89
N LEU A 75 7.79 -11.26 8.11
CA LEU A 75 6.56 -11.44 8.84
C LEU A 75 6.85 -11.25 10.33
N GLY A 76 6.11 -10.34 10.97
CA GLY A 76 6.17 -10.18 12.41
C GLY A 76 5.88 -11.53 13.10
N SER A 77 6.75 -11.94 14.02
CA SER A 77 6.57 -13.15 14.81
C SER A 77 5.34 -12.99 15.72
N ALA A 78 4.23 -13.67 15.42
CA ALA A 78 3.15 -13.81 16.40
C ALA A 78 3.57 -14.81 17.47
N GLY A 79 4.30 -14.31 18.47
CA GLY A 79 4.76 -15.13 19.59
C GLY A 79 6.00 -14.60 20.30
N ALA A 80 5.98 -13.34 20.74
CA ALA A 80 6.90 -12.86 21.77
C ALA A 80 6.25 -11.76 22.62
N GLN A 81 5.01 -11.97 23.05
CA GLN A 81 4.53 -11.41 24.31
C GLN A 81 4.56 -12.55 25.32
N SER A 82 5.70 -12.71 25.98
CA SER A 82 5.79 -13.36 27.28
C SER A 82 6.90 -12.65 28.03
N ALA A 83 6.48 -11.78 28.94
CA ALA A 83 7.32 -11.43 30.07
C ALA A 83 7.61 -12.69 30.89
N ALA A 84 8.78 -12.68 31.55
CA ALA A 84 9.33 -13.66 32.47
C ALA A 84 10.16 -14.81 31.85
N GLY A 85 11.45 -14.81 32.20
CA GLY A 85 12.30 -15.99 32.15
C GLY A 85 13.37 -15.96 31.07
N GLU A 86 14.44 -15.25 31.36
CA GLU A 86 15.75 -15.47 30.75
C GLU A 86 16.19 -16.92 31.03
N ILE A 87 15.87 -17.85 30.11
CA ILE A 87 16.56 -19.15 30.04
C ILE A 87 16.92 -19.40 28.57
N GLN A 88 18.24 -19.41 28.37
CA GLN A 88 18.96 -19.74 27.15
C GLN A 88 18.29 -20.85 26.33
N LYS A 89 17.82 -20.51 25.14
CA LYS A 89 17.67 -21.46 24.02
C LYS A 89 18.75 -21.19 22.98
N ALA A 90 19.98 -21.51 23.34
CA ALA A 90 20.93 -21.97 22.33
C ALA A 90 20.56 -23.42 21.97
N VAL A 91 20.70 -23.81 20.70
CA VAL A 91 20.44 -25.18 20.16
C VAL A 91 19.02 -25.51 19.68
N PHE A 92 18.44 -24.70 18.78
CA PHE A 92 17.51 -25.21 17.74
C PHE A 92 17.76 -24.45 16.42
N GLN A 93 18.80 -24.85 15.69
CA GLN A 93 18.97 -24.47 14.29
C GLN A 93 17.96 -25.24 13.42
N GLY A 94 16.75 -24.70 13.37
CA GLY A 94 15.72 -24.95 12.36
C GLY A 94 14.98 -23.64 12.13
N GLY A 95 15.73 -22.55 11.99
CA GLY A 95 15.21 -21.18 12.01
C GLY A 95 14.35 -20.90 10.80
N CYS A 96 13.03 -20.99 10.96
CA CYS A 96 12.10 -20.51 9.95
C CYS A 96 12.33 -19.02 9.73
N THR A 97 12.52 -18.59 8.48
CA THR A 97 12.91 -17.21 8.17
C THR A 97 11.77 -16.21 8.33
N ASN A 98 10.53 -16.68 8.56
CA ASN A 98 9.35 -15.85 8.76
C ASN A 98 9.30 -14.71 7.76
N THR A 99 9.35 -15.03 6.47
CA THR A 99 9.52 -14.06 5.39
C THR A 99 8.55 -14.37 4.27
N ILE A 100 7.98 -13.33 3.67
CA ILE A 100 7.24 -13.39 2.40
C ILE A 100 8.04 -12.67 1.35
N THR A 101 8.18 -13.29 0.19
CA THR A 101 8.84 -12.77 -1.00
C THR A 101 7.82 -12.70 -2.12
N LEU A 102 7.66 -11.53 -2.73
CA LEU A 102 6.80 -11.40 -3.90
C LEU A 102 7.41 -12.15 -5.07
N ALA A 103 6.56 -12.76 -5.88
CA ALA A 103 6.96 -13.43 -7.11
C ALA A 103 6.41 -12.66 -8.30
N HIS A 104 7.12 -12.69 -9.42
CA HIS A 104 6.59 -12.15 -10.68
C HIS A 104 5.31 -12.89 -11.10
N GLU A 105 5.28 -14.20 -10.86
CA GLU A 105 4.12 -15.05 -11.09
C GLU A 105 4.11 -16.20 -10.05
N GLY A 106 2.91 -16.63 -9.65
CA GLY A 106 2.71 -17.77 -8.76
C GLY A 106 1.24 -18.14 -8.71
N SER A 107 0.94 -19.44 -8.51
CA SER A 107 -0.45 -19.91 -8.47
C SER A 107 -1.26 -19.62 -9.74
N ASN A 108 -0.60 -19.59 -10.91
CA ASN A 108 -1.16 -19.15 -12.19
C ASN A 108 -1.68 -17.70 -12.18
N ILE A 109 -1.21 -16.89 -11.23
CA ILE A 109 -1.52 -15.46 -11.12
C ILE A 109 -0.23 -14.67 -11.28
N LYS A 110 -0.24 -13.72 -12.21
CA LYS A 110 0.86 -12.77 -12.42
C LYS A 110 0.72 -11.59 -11.45
N THR A 111 1.84 -11.17 -10.85
CA THR A 111 1.92 -9.90 -10.13
C THR A 111 1.90 -8.76 -11.14
N GLN A 112 0.78 -8.04 -11.20
CA GLN A 112 0.59 -6.96 -12.19
C GLN A 112 -0.43 -5.93 -11.70
N VAL A 113 -0.35 -4.72 -12.23
CA VAL A 113 -1.39 -3.68 -12.04
C VAL A 113 -2.39 -3.78 -13.19
N GLN A 114 -3.68 -3.77 -12.85
CA GLN A 114 -4.78 -3.86 -13.81
C GLN A 114 -5.80 -2.75 -13.56
N PHE A 115 -6.18 -2.09 -14.65
CA PHE A 115 -7.23 -1.07 -14.66
C PHE A 115 -8.49 -1.68 -15.27
N ALA A 116 -9.46 -2.01 -14.43
CA ALA A 116 -10.71 -2.63 -14.87
C ALA A 116 -11.86 -2.29 -13.91
N GLY A 117 -13.08 -2.15 -14.45
CA GLY A 117 -14.28 -1.96 -13.64
C GLY A 117 -14.25 -0.74 -12.71
N GLY A 118 -13.60 0.34 -13.13
CA GLY A 118 -13.48 1.58 -12.36
C GLY A 118 -12.52 1.50 -11.16
N LYS A 119 -11.72 0.42 -11.05
CA LYS A 119 -10.80 0.19 -9.94
C LYS A 119 -9.39 -0.12 -10.43
N VAL A 120 -8.40 0.30 -9.65
CA VAL A 120 -7.02 -0.14 -9.79
C VAL A 120 -6.84 -1.40 -8.94
N SER A 121 -6.66 -2.55 -9.58
CA SER A 121 -6.38 -3.82 -8.89
C SER A 121 -4.93 -4.23 -9.11
N ALA A 122 -4.35 -4.87 -8.11
CA ALA A 122 -2.98 -5.36 -8.16
C ALA A 122 -2.89 -6.74 -7.49
N PRO A 123 -3.22 -7.84 -8.19
CA PRO A 123 -2.92 -9.16 -7.65
C PRO A 123 -1.43 -9.30 -7.38
N LEU A 124 -1.05 -9.82 -6.21
CA LEU A 124 0.32 -10.01 -5.80
C LEU A 124 0.57 -11.48 -5.52
N ALA A 125 1.33 -12.16 -6.38
CA ALA A 125 1.81 -13.51 -6.12
C ALA A 125 2.97 -13.49 -5.13
N PHE A 126 3.04 -14.48 -4.24
CA PHE A 126 4.10 -14.56 -3.24
C PHE A 126 4.43 -16.00 -2.83
N SER A 127 5.63 -16.15 -2.28
CA SER A 127 6.10 -17.35 -1.61
C SER A 127 6.84 -16.98 -0.33
N GLY A 128 7.00 -17.91 0.60
CA GLY A 128 7.62 -17.60 1.87
C GLY A 128 7.59 -18.76 2.83
N SER A 129 8.00 -18.50 4.06
CA SER A 129 7.89 -19.46 5.15
C SER A 129 7.48 -18.78 6.44
N TYR A 130 6.77 -19.49 7.30
CA TYR A 130 6.34 -19.00 8.60
C TYR A 130 6.36 -20.10 9.66
N ASN A 131 6.85 -19.77 10.85
CA ASN A 131 6.88 -20.66 12.00
C ASN A 131 5.51 -20.64 12.69
N LEU A 132 4.77 -21.74 12.55
CA LEU A 132 3.52 -21.96 13.26
C LEU A 132 3.73 -23.06 14.30
N LEU A 133 3.70 -22.68 15.58
CA LEU A 133 3.80 -23.61 16.73
C LEU A 133 5.04 -24.53 16.69
N GLY A 134 6.18 -24.00 16.24
CA GLY A 134 7.44 -24.75 16.16
C GLY A 134 7.66 -25.47 14.83
N ASN A 135 6.68 -25.44 13.91
CA ASN A 135 6.79 -26.02 12.57
C ASN A 135 6.96 -24.90 11.52
N CYS A 136 7.99 -25.01 10.69
CA CYS A 136 8.19 -24.09 9.58
C CYS A 136 7.34 -24.50 8.38
N THR A 137 6.26 -23.77 8.15
CA THR A 137 5.33 -24.01 7.04
C THR A 137 5.71 -23.13 5.86
N GLN A 138 5.81 -23.73 4.67
CA GLN A 138 5.97 -22.96 3.43
C GLN A 138 4.64 -22.32 3.06
N LEU A 139 4.69 -21.02 2.77
CA LEU A 139 3.57 -20.24 2.29
C LEU A 139 3.75 -20.05 0.78
N LYS A 140 2.71 -20.33 0.01
CA LYS A 140 2.66 -20.00 -1.41
C LYS A 140 1.24 -19.60 -1.74
N GLY A 141 1.07 -18.55 -2.53
CA GLY A 141 -0.25 -18.06 -2.84
C GLY A 141 -0.24 -16.70 -3.51
N TRP A 142 -1.39 -16.05 -3.51
CA TRP A 142 -1.54 -14.70 -4.04
C TRP A 142 -2.53 -13.88 -3.20
N ALA A 143 -2.32 -12.57 -3.16
CA ALA A 143 -3.19 -11.61 -2.51
C ALA A 143 -3.98 -10.81 -3.54
N ALA A 144 -5.30 -10.73 -3.35
CA ALA A 144 -6.16 -9.81 -4.10
C ALA A 144 -6.03 -8.43 -3.46
N THR A 145 -5.53 -7.43 -4.20
CA THR A 145 -5.39 -6.07 -3.67
C THR A 145 -5.97 -5.02 -4.60
N THR A 146 -6.42 -3.92 -4.01
CA THR A 146 -6.86 -2.71 -4.70
C THR A 146 -6.06 -1.50 -4.26
N ILE A 147 -5.88 -0.53 -5.16
CA ILE A 147 -5.12 0.69 -4.88
C ILE A 147 -6.09 1.87 -4.80
N GLU A 148 -6.14 2.53 -3.65
CA GLU A 148 -6.84 3.80 -3.46
C GLU A 148 -5.85 4.96 -3.55
N LEU A 149 -6.24 6.03 -4.25
CA LEU A 149 -5.41 7.22 -4.43
C LEU A 149 -5.85 8.33 -3.45
N SER A 150 -4.89 9.05 -2.87
CA SER A 150 -5.15 10.25 -2.09
C SER A 150 -4.15 11.36 -2.41
N PHE A 151 -4.63 12.59 -2.46
CA PHE A 151 -3.81 13.76 -2.75
C PHE A 151 -3.67 14.64 -1.51
N ASP A 152 -2.42 14.88 -1.10
CA ASP A 152 -2.06 15.82 -0.04
C ASP A 152 -1.67 17.15 -0.69
N GLN A 153 -2.63 18.08 -0.74
CA GLN A 153 -2.43 19.40 -1.37
C GLN A 153 -1.35 20.24 -0.67
N PRO A 154 -1.28 20.34 0.67
CA PRO A 154 -0.18 21.02 1.35
C PRO A 154 1.20 20.46 0.98
N LYS A 155 1.34 19.13 0.94
CA LYS A 155 2.60 18.48 0.59
C LYS A 155 2.83 18.35 -0.91
N GLN A 156 1.82 18.61 -1.75
CA GLN A 156 1.91 18.45 -3.20
C GLN A 156 2.35 17.03 -3.58
N THR A 157 1.72 16.02 -2.97
CA THR A 157 2.08 14.60 -3.15
C THR A 157 0.84 13.75 -3.41
N LEU A 158 0.89 12.91 -4.44
CA LEU A 158 -0.11 11.89 -4.71
C LEU A 158 0.33 10.57 -4.09
N TYR A 159 -0.44 10.08 -3.14
CA TYR A 159 -0.24 8.82 -2.45
C TYR A 159 -1.13 7.71 -3.03
N GLY A 160 -0.62 6.49 -2.96
CA GLY A 160 -1.38 5.26 -3.14
C GLY A 160 -1.48 4.48 -1.82
N ARG A 161 -2.63 3.83 -1.62
CA ARG A 161 -2.86 2.88 -0.54
C ARG A 161 -3.27 1.54 -1.11
N ILE A 162 -2.48 0.52 -0.84
CA ILE A 162 -2.79 -0.87 -1.19
C ILE A 162 -3.71 -1.44 -0.11
N ASN A 163 -4.90 -1.87 -0.48
CA ASN A 163 -5.85 -2.55 0.40
C ASN A 163 -5.90 -4.04 0.02
N VAL A 164 -5.69 -4.93 0.98
CA VAL A 164 -5.74 -6.38 0.74
C VAL A 164 -7.15 -6.90 0.99
N GLU A 165 -7.85 -7.23 -0.09
CA GLU A 165 -9.22 -7.75 -0.06
C GLU A 165 -9.23 -9.19 0.46
N GLY A 166 -8.29 -10.02 0.00
CA GLY A 166 -8.19 -11.41 0.40
C GLY A 166 -6.82 -12.01 0.09
N VAL A 167 -6.54 -13.15 0.70
CA VAL A 167 -5.32 -13.94 0.46
C VAL A 167 -5.73 -15.37 0.14
N ASN A 168 -5.21 -15.90 -0.95
CA ASN A 168 -5.44 -17.27 -1.41
C ASN A 168 -4.13 -18.04 -1.27
N LEU A 169 -4.11 -19.05 -0.41
CA LEU A 169 -2.94 -19.90 -0.20
C LEU A 169 -3.12 -21.25 -0.91
N GLU A 170 -2.03 -21.76 -1.48
CA GLU A 170 -1.94 -23.13 -1.97
C GLU A 170 -1.64 -24.09 -0.83
N ASN A 171 -2.27 -25.27 -0.83
CA ASN A 171 -1.92 -26.43 0.01
C ASN A 171 -1.97 -26.19 1.54
N VAL A 172 -2.72 -25.19 2.01
CA VAL A 172 -2.93 -24.98 3.45
C VAL A 172 -4.40 -25.24 3.80
N ALA A 173 -4.64 -25.94 4.91
CA ALA A 173 -5.99 -26.21 5.39
C ALA A 173 -6.74 -24.89 5.68
N PRO A 174 -8.07 -24.79 5.44
CA PRO A 174 -8.83 -23.53 5.46
C PRO A 174 -8.72 -22.73 6.77
N PHE A 175 -8.45 -23.40 7.90
CA PHE A 175 -8.30 -22.76 9.20
C PHE A 175 -7.02 -21.92 9.34
N ALA A 176 -6.00 -22.12 8.49
CA ALA A 176 -4.77 -21.34 8.48
C ALA A 176 -4.87 -20.05 7.63
N ASN A 177 -5.86 -19.96 6.72
CA ASN A 177 -6.06 -18.80 5.84
C ASN A 177 -6.36 -17.52 6.64
N THR A 178 -7.08 -17.63 7.76
CA THR A 178 -7.45 -16.48 8.61
C THR A 178 -6.22 -15.82 9.24
N PHE A 179 -5.20 -16.59 9.65
CA PHE A 179 -4.02 -16.06 10.31
C PHE A 179 -3.06 -15.38 9.32
N VAL A 180 -2.79 -16.00 8.17
CA VAL A 180 -1.87 -15.46 7.15
C VAL A 180 -2.41 -14.17 6.54
N THR A 181 -3.74 -14.04 6.39
CA THR A 181 -4.37 -12.82 5.88
C THR A 181 -4.08 -11.60 6.76
N VAL A 182 -4.09 -11.75 8.09
CA VAL A 182 -3.75 -10.66 9.03
C VAL A 182 -2.28 -10.27 8.90
N PHE A 183 -1.38 -11.23 8.69
CA PHE A 183 0.05 -10.96 8.55
C PHE A 183 0.40 -10.25 7.24
N VAL A 184 -0.14 -10.71 6.10
CA VAL A 184 0.05 -10.05 4.80
C VAL A 184 -0.51 -8.63 4.82
N ARG A 185 -1.72 -8.44 5.39
CA ARG A 185 -2.31 -7.12 5.62
C ARG A 185 -1.40 -6.22 6.45
N THR A 186 -0.89 -6.73 7.58
CA THR A 186 0.00 -5.96 8.47
C THR A 186 1.32 -5.60 7.79
N ALA A 187 1.91 -6.51 7.01
CA ALA A 187 3.14 -6.25 6.29
C ALA A 187 2.94 -5.16 5.23
N ILE A 188 1.86 -5.24 4.42
CA ILE A 188 1.54 -4.24 3.40
C ILE A 188 1.22 -2.90 4.05
N ASP A 189 0.36 -2.87 5.08
CA ASP A 189 -0.04 -1.64 5.76
C ASP A 189 1.11 -0.93 6.50
N SER A 190 2.11 -1.66 6.98
CA SER A 190 3.21 -1.08 7.77
C SER A 190 4.49 -0.80 6.97
N ARG A 191 4.73 -1.52 5.86
CA ARG A 191 5.98 -1.43 5.08
C ARG A 191 5.80 -0.78 3.72
N VAL A 192 4.66 -0.99 3.08
CA VAL A 192 4.42 -0.55 1.69
C VAL A 192 3.52 0.68 1.67
N ASN A 193 2.53 0.75 2.57
CA ASN A 193 1.64 1.89 2.67
C ASN A 193 2.21 3.04 3.53
N PRO A 194 2.01 4.30 3.11
CA PRO A 194 1.55 4.73 1.79
C PRO A 194 2.69 4.73 0.77
N ILE A 195 2.35 4.46 -0.49
CA ILE A 195 3.29 4.59 -1.62
C ILE A 195 3.21 6.03 -2.17
N GLU A 196 4.35 6.67 -2.44
CA GLU A 196 4.40 7.96 -3.11
C GLU A 196 4.41 7.75 -4.64
N ILE A 197 3.30 8.07 -5.30
CA ILE A 197 3.14 7.87 -6.74
C ILE A 197 3.68 9.08 -7.50
N LEU A 198 3.27 10.29 -7.11
CA LEU A 198 3.79 11.54 -7.66
C LEU A 198 4.26 12.44 -6.53
N ARG A 199 5.53 12.83 -6.60
CA ARG A 199 6.21 13.67 -5.62
C ARG A 199 6.13 15.16 -6.01
N PRO A 200 6.43 16.08 -5.07
CA PRO A 200 6.31 17.51 -5.33
C PRO A 200 7.11 17.99 -6.53
N GLN A 201 8.30 17.41 -6.76
CA GLN A 201 9.17 17.78 -7.88
C GLN A 201 8.64 17.32 -9.24
N GLN A 202 7.75 16.33 -9.26
CA GLN A 202 7.09 15.83 -10.47
C GLN A 202 5.77 16.56 -10.75
N LEU A 203 5.17 17.12 -9.70
CA LEU A 203 3.89 17.82 -9.77
C LEU A 203 4.08 19.32 -9.96
N GLN A 204 4.98 19.96 -9.24
CA GLN A 204 5.19 21.41 -9.30
C GLN A 204 6.07 21.79 -10.48
N MET A 205 5.76 22.93 -11.10
CA MET A 205 6.56 23.49 -12.19
C MET A 205 7.04 24.89 -11.82
N VAL A 206 8.32 25.17 -12.06
CA VAL A 206 8.91 26.51 -11.91
C VAL A 206 9.47 26.93 -13.25
N LEU A 207 8.79 27.85 -13.92
CA LEU A 207 9.13 28.31 -15.26
C LEU A 207 9.73 29.72 -15.18
N PRO A 208 11.03 29.89 -15.49
CA PRO A 208 11.63 31.21 -15.60
C PRO A 208 11.19 31.89 -16.91
N ILE A 209 10.62 33.09 -16.82
CA ILE A 209 10.16 33.87 -17.97
C ILE A 209 11.15 35.00 -18.21
N LYS A 210 12.13 34.74 -19.09
CA LYS A 210 13.22 35.68 -19.40
C LYS A 210 12.71 37.04 -19.87
N ALA A 211 11.67 37.07 -20.69
CA ALA A 211 11.10 38.30 -21.25
C ALA A 211 10.49 39.24 -20.20
N SER A 212 9.96 38.70 -19.11
CA SER A 212 9.36 39.50 -18.02
C SER A 212 10.26 39.65 -16.80
N GLY A 213 11.48 39.09 -16.85
CA GLY A 213 12.41 39.06 -15.72
C GLY A 213 11.84 38.37 -14.48
N GLY A 214 10.89 37.44 -14.65
CA GLY A 214 10.13 36.84 -13.56
C GLY A 214 10.15 35.31 -13.58
N THR A 215 9.51 34.71 -12.57
CA THR A 215 9.31 33.27 -12.48
C THR A 215 7.83 32.98 -12.28
N VAL A 216 7.31 31.98 -13.00
CA VAL A 216 5.98 31.43 -12.81
C VAL A 216 6.11 30.12 -12.04
N LYS A 217 5.31 29.95 -10.99
CA LYS A 217 5.19 28.72 -10.22
C LYS A 217 3.81 28.13 -10.45
N ALA A 218 3.74 26.85 -10.78
CA ALA A 218 2.52 26.08 -10.87
C ALA A 218 2.46 25.11 -9.69
N ASN A 219 1.43 25.24 -8.87
CA ASN A 219 1.13 24.29 -7.80
C ASN A 219 -0.14 23.52 -8.16
N VAL A 220 -0.19 22.25 -7.81
CA VAL A 220 -1.38 21.44 -8.01
C VAL A 220 -2.45 21.86 -7.00
N LYS A 221 -3.59 22.27 -7.53
CA LYS A 221 -4.77 22.62 -6.75
C LYS A 221 -5.60 21.39 -6.42
N ASP A 222 -5.81 20.54 -7.42
CA ASP A 222 -6.71 19.39 -7.33
C ASP A 222 -6.22 18.25 -8.24
N VAL A 223 -6.50 17.02 -7.82
CA VAL A 223 -6.23 15.80 -8.59
C VAL A 223 -7.49 14.96 -8.63
N ARG A 224 -7.96 14.65 -9.82
CA ARG A 224 -9.04 13.69 -10.08
C ARG A 224 -8.50 12.48 -10.82
N ALA A 225 -9.14 11.33 -10.63
CA ALA A 225 -8.76 10.11 -11.31
C ALA A 225 -9.97 9.41 -11.89
N GLU A 226 -9.80 8.93 -13.12
CA GLU A 226 -10.74 8.05 -13.80
C GLU A 226 -10.01 6.77 -14.18
N VAL A 227 -10.57 5.63 -13.80
CA VAL A 227 -10.08 4.33 -14.24
C VAL A 227 -10.90 3.91 -15.46
N GLN A 228 -10.24 3.81 -16.60
CA GLN A 228 -10.79 3.27 -17.83
C GLN A 228 -10.23 1.86 -18.06
N GLU A 229 -10.80 1.11 -19.00
CA GLU A 229 -10.31 -0.23 -19.29
C GLU A 229 -8.85 -0.15 -19.79
N GLY A 230 -7.94 -0.80 -19.06
CA GLY A 230 -6.51 -0.83 -19.36
C GLY A 230 -5.72 0.47 -19.10
N SER A 231 -6.34 1.52 -18.53
CA SER A 231 -5.63 2.76 -18.20
C SER A 231 -6.19 3.53 -17.00
N LEU A 232 -5.29 4.25 -16.32
CA LEU A 232 -5.61 5.25 -15.31
C LEU A 232 -5.39 6.65 -15.89
N ARG A 233 -6.43 7.48 -15.90
CA ARG A 233 -6.36 8.88 -16.29
C ARG A 233 -6.35 9.75 -15.05
N LEU A 234 -5.31 10.58 -14.92
CA LEU A 234 -5.16 11.56 -13.86
C LEU A 234 -5.39 12.96 -14.44
N HIS A 235 -6.35 13.68 -13.86
CA HIS A 235 -6.68 15.05 -14.22
C HIS A 235 -6.11 15.96 -13.13
N ILE A 236 -5.02 16.65 -13.45
CA ILE A 236 -4.23 17.44 -12.50
C ILE A 236 -4.47 18.91 -12.79
N THR A 237 -5.13 19.61 -11.87
CA THR A 237 -5.50 21.02 -12.02
C THR A 237 -4.49 21.90 -11.30
N TYR A 238 -4.01 22.95 -11.97
CA TYR A 238 -2.96 23.82 -11.47
C TYR A 238 -3.45 25.22 -11.11
N ASP A 239 -2.91 25.79 -10.04
CA ASP A 239 -2.93 27.22 -9.76
C ASP A 239 -1.54 27.80 -10.07
N PHE A 240 -1.52 28.87 -10.88
CA PHE A 240 -0.30 29.55 -11.28
C PHE A 240 -0.10 30.84 -10.49
N SER A 241 1.14 31.12 -10.08
CA SER A 241 1.54 32.35 -9.42
C SER A 241 2.83 32.90 -10.01
N GLY A 242 2.94 34.22 -10.13
CA GLY A 242 4.12 34.89 -10.69
C GLY A 242 4.86 35.71 -9.64
N THR A 243 6.18 35.61 -9.61
CA THR A 243 7.06 36.51 -8.85
C THR A 243 7.99 37.25 -9.80
N LYS A 244 7.96 38.59 -9.79
CA LYS A 244 8.96 39.39 -10.52
C LYS A 244 10.33 39.19 -9.87
N GLY A 245 11.36 38.95 -10.68
CA GLY A 245 12.73 39.02 -10.20
C GLY A 245 13.04 40.46 -9.80
N HIS A 246 13.64 40.66 -8.63
CA HIS A 246 14.29 41.93 -8.34
C HIS A 246 15.44 42.09 -9.35
N ALA A 247 15.43 43.19 -10.11
CA ALA A 247 16.61 43.59 -10.85
C ALA A 247 17.77 43.76 -9.84
N PRO A 248 19.00 43.28 -10.16
CA PRO A 248 20.15 43.65 -9.34
C PRO A 248 20.27 45.18 -9.36
N GLN A 249 20.18 45.80 -8.18
CA GLN A 249 20.65 47.16 -7.99
C GLN A 249 22.17 47.08 -7.89
N GLY A 250 22.87 47.46 -8.96
CA GLY A 250 24.33 47.47 -9.01
C GLY A 250 24.84 47.34 -10.43
#